data_AF-A0A942NAA5-F1
#
_entry.id   AF-A0A942NAA5-F1
#
_cell.length_a   1.000
_cell.length_b   1.000
_cell.length_c   1.000
_cell.angle_alpha   90.00
_cell.angle_beta   90.00
_cell.angle_gamma   90.00
#
_symmetry.space_group_name_H-M   'P 1'
#
loop_
_entity.id
_entity.type
_entity.pdbx_description
1 polymer ?
#
loop_
_entity_poly.entity_id
_entity_poly.type
_entity_poly.pdbx_seq_one_letter_code
_entity_poly.pdbx_strand_id
1 'polypeptide(L)'
;MDLIKQYLTQSITAASNNLRLSSQQIEIVALLKSVINKSEDLGNDLINMKKITELSTLAIRLYDIYNFLTQNQLDLIKLSDQFKDHSRYLIKDLSHMLENVTPSAFQNSLDKLYKKPESSIEIKIDLSKRKKENEPFMNHEQNTLKEKLVLDEVSDEDDIFFQNYEAAILKPIKPLDSLLKDISKNELNFEQIQLFANMMNDNAILSSKIGFEIIANMHYVIAKALTLIKTRHLMPGKEVIESIRACLIVIVAVVKGKEVDITNYLNKAEEFGNHLSTIKVRE
;
A
#
# COMPACT_ATOMS: atom_id res chain seq x y z
N MET A 1 -7.65 -15.07 15.39
CA MET A 1 -6.70 -13.98 15.08
C MET A 1 -5.36 -14.36 15.69
N ASP A 2 -4.34 -14.49 14.86
CA ASP A 2 -3.00 -14.87 15.29
C ASP A 2 -2.24 -13.60 15.73
N LEU A 3 -1.95 -13.49 17.02
CA LEU A 3 -1.24 -12.36 17.63
C LEU A 3 0.07 -12.07 16.90
N ILE A 4 0.75 -13.12 16.43
CA ILE A 4 2.05 -13.04 15.78
C ILE A 4 1.92 -12.39 14.40
N LYS A 5 0.92 -12.83 13.60
CA LYS A 5 0.61 -12.20 12.30
C LYS A 5 0.27 -10.73 12.44
N GLN A 6 -0.54 -10.38 13.44
CA GLN A 6 -0.90 -8.99 13.71
C GLN A 6 0.31 -8.15 14.10
N TYR A 7 1.16 -8.66 14.98
CA TYR A 7 2.37 -7.97 15.42
C TYR A 7 3.31 -7.70 14.24
N LEU A 8 3.57 -8.70 13.39
CA LEU A 8 4.43 -8.55 12.22
C LEU A 8 3.84 -7.56 11.21
N THR A 9 2.54 -7.68 10.92
CA THR A 9 1.84 -6.77 10.00
C THR A 9 1.86 -5.32 10.49
N GLN A 10 1.68 -5.11 11.79
CA GLN A 10 1.76 -3.77 12.40
C GLN A 10 3.20 -3.24 12.42
N SER A 11 4.19 -4.10 12.67
CA SER A 11 5.61 -3.71 12.65
C SER A 11 6.04 -3.28 11.24
N ILE A 12 5.59 -4.01 10.21
CA ILE A 12 5.81 -3.64 8.80
C ILE A 12 5.09 -2.33 8.46
N THR A 13 3.86 -2.15 8.94
CA THR A 13 3.09 -0.91 8.69
C THR A 13 3.75 0.30 9.35
N ALA A 14 4.19 0.16 10.60
CA ALA A 14 4.93 1.19 11.30
C ALA A 14 6.24 1.51 10.56
N ALA A 15 6.97 0.50 10.07
CA ALA A 15 8.17 0.71 9.27
C ALA A 15 7.86 1.43 7.94
N SER A 16 6.81 1.01 7.21
CA SER A 16 6.43 1.61 5.93
C SER A 16 5.96 3.05 6.05
N ASN A 17 5.30 3.42 7.16
CA ASN A 17 4.85 4.79 7.41
C ASN A 17 6.02 5.76 7.63
N ASN A 18 7.19 5.25 8.03
CA ASN A 18 8.41 6.05 8.17
C ASN A 18 9.21 6.13 6.86
N LEU A 19 8.80 5.40 5.82
CA LEU A 19 9.46 5.40 4.51
C LEU A 19 8.67 6.23 3.51
N ARG A 20 9.39 6.96 2.65
CA ARG A 20 8.79 7.64 1.51
C ARG A 20 8.67 6.65 0.35
N LEU A 21 7.53 5.97 0.27
CA LEU A 21 7.32 4.89 -0.69
C LEU A 21 6.75 5.38 -2.02
N SER A 22 7.25 4.83 -3.12
CA SER A 22 6.62 4.95 -4.44
C SER A 22 5.40 4.03 -4.56
N SER A 23 4.53 4.26 -5.55
CA SER A 23 3.35 3.43 -5.82
C SER A 23 3.65 1.92 -5.93
N GLN A 24 4.76 1.57 -6.59
CA GLN A 24 5.21 0.18 -6.70
C GLN A 24 5.66 -0.39 -5.35
N GLN A 25 6.33 0.42 -4.53
CA GLN A 25 6.79 -0.01 -3.21
C GLN A 25 5.64 -0.15 -2.22
N ILE A 26 4.64 0.71 -2.35
CA ILE A 26 3.35 0.65 -1.65
C ILE A 26 2.66 -0.69 -1.93
N GLU A 27 2.59 -1.08 -3.20
CA GLU A 27 2.00 -2.36 -3.64
C GLU A 27 2.77 -3.55 -3.05
N ILE A 28 4.11 -3.52 -3.09
CA ILE A 28 4.94 -4.59 -2.51
C ILE A 28 4.72 -4.72 -1.00
N VAL A 29 4.63 -3.62 -0.25
CA VAL A 29 4.34 -3.66 1.20
C VAL A 29 2.95 -4.25 1.46
N ALA A 30 1.96 -3.90 0.64
CA ALA A 30 0.61 -4.46 0.76
C ALA A 30 0.59 -5.97 0.47
N LEU A 31 1.24 -6.40 -0.61
CA LEU A 31 1.39 -7.81 -0.97
C LEU A 31 2.11 -8.60 0.15
N LEU A 32 3.20 -8.05 0.70
CA LEU A 32 3.91 -8.66 1.83
C LEU A 32 3.00 -8.89 3.04
N LYS A 33 2.16 -7.90 3.39
CA LYS A 33 1.19 -8.01 4.50
C LYS A 33 0.09 -9.03 4.19
N SER A 34 -0.38 -9.08 2.95
CA SER A 34 -1.34 -10.07 2.49
C SER A 34 -0.79 -11.49 2.65
N VAL A 35 0.45 -11.73 2.22
CA VAL A 35 1.15 -13.01 2.35
C VAL A 35 1.26 -13.45 3.81
N ILE A 36 1.67 -12.55 4.71
CA ILE A 36 1.78 -12.85 6.14
C ILE A 36 0.41 -13.20 6.76
N ASN A 37 -0.65 -12.52 6.33
CA ASN A 37 -2.00 -12.79 6.84
C ASN A 37 -2.60 -14.10 6.28
N LYS A 38 -2.39 -14.37 4.98
CA LYS A 38 -2.91 -15.55 4.27
C LYS A 38 -2.09 -16.83 4.54
N SER A 39 -0.86 -16.71 5.01
CA SER A 39 0.02 -17.85 5.35
C SER A 39 -0.60 -18.77 6.40
N GLU A 40 -0.72 -20.07 6.13
CA GLU A 40 -1.18 -21.06 7.12
C GLU A 40 -0.04 -21.44 8.10
N ASP A 41 1.20 -21.53 7.61
CA ASP A 41 2.41 -21.81 8.39
C ASP A 41 3.44 -20.68 8.20
N LEU A 42 3.28 -19.64 9.01
CA LEU A 42 4.11 -18.44 8.95
C LEU A 42 5.58 -18.72 9.24
N GLY A 43 5.88 -19.69 10.10
CA GLY A 43 7.25 -20.07 10.42
C GLY A 43 7.98 -20.63 9.21
N ASN A 44 7.35 -21.56 8.50
CA ASN A 44 7.93 -22.18 7.31
C ASN A 44 7.98 -21.21 6.12
N ASP A 45 6.96 -20.38 5.94
CA ASP A 45 6.95 -19.35 4.89
C ASP A 45 8.06 -18.33 5.09
N LEU A 46 8.29 -17.87 6.32
CA LEU A 46 9.42 -16.99 6.64
C LEU A 46 10.77 -17.67 6.37
N ILE A 47 10.92 -18.96 6.69
CA ILE A 47 12.15 -19.73 6.37
C ILE A 47 12.36 -19.82 4.85
N ASN A 48 11.31 -20.03 4.09
CA ASN A 48 11.39 -20.10 2.63
C ASN A 48 11.67 -18.72 2.02
N MET A 49 11.16 -17.63 2.60
CA MET A 49 11.51 -16.26 2.21
C MET A 49 12.99 -15.95 2.45
N LYS A 50 13.65 -16.55 3.46
CA LYS A 50 15.10 -16.41 3.66
C LYS A 50 15.93 -16.94 2.49
N LYS A 51 15.41 -17.92 1.75
CA LYS A 51 16.12 -18.55 0.62
C LYS A 51 16.07 -17.70 -0.65
N ILE A 52 15.17 -16.72 -0.70
CA ILE A 52 15.03 -15.80 -1.82
C ILE A 52 15.95 -14.61 -1.57
N THR A 53 16.93 -14.40 -2.43
CA THR A 53 17.98 -13.37 -2.31
C THR A 53 17.39 -11.99 -1.99
N GLU A 54 16.33 -11.65 -2.73
CA GLU A 54 15.61 -10.38 -2.70
C GLU A 54 14.87 -10.14 -1.38
N LEU A 55 14.40 -11.22 -0.74
CA LEU A 55 13.62 -11.17 0.51
C LEU A 55 14.45 -11.53 1.73
N SER A 56 15.66 -12.05 1.54
CA SER A 56 16.46 -12.71 2.57
C SER A 56 16.69 -11.83 3.80
N THR A 57 17.14 -10.60 3.61
CA THR A 57 17.43 -9.65 4.70
C THR A 57 16.19 -9.33 5.53
N LEU A 58 15.06 -9.07 4.86
CA LEU A 58 13.80 -8.77 5.54
C LEU A 58 13.22 -10.03 6.21
N ALA A 59 13.30 -11.18 5.55
CA ALA A 59 12.80 -12.45 6.04
C ALA A 59 13.58 -12.95 7.27
N ILE A 60 14.89 -12.71 7.32
CA ILE A 60 15.71 -12.95 8.53
C ILE A 60 15.14 -12.15 9.69
N ARG A 61 14.92 -10.85 9.51
CA ARG A 61 14.42 -9.98 10.57
C ARG A 61 13.00 -10.35 11.01
N LEU A 62 12.11 -10.63 10.07
CA LEU A 62 10.74 -11.05 10.38
C LEU A 62 10.72 -12.39 11.12
N TYR A 63 11.61 -13.32 10.76
CA TYR A 63 11.76 -14.60 11.48
C TYR A 63 12.31 -14.44 12.88
N ASP A 64 13.24 -13.49 13.11
CA ASP A 64 13.75 -13.20 14.44
C ASP A 64 12.62 -12.65 15.34
N ILE A 65 11.78 -11.76 14.80
CA ILE A 65 10.59 -11.25 15.51
C ILE A 65 9.58 -12.38 15.74
N TYR A 66 9.36 -13.26 14.77
CA TYR A 66 8.51 -14.45 14.91
C TYR A 66 8.99 -15.36 16.05
N ASN A 67 10.29 -15.65 16.10
CA ASN A 67 10.89 -16.46 17.17
C ASN A 67 10.80 -15.76 18.52
N PHE A 68 11.02 -14.44 18.56
CA PHE A 68 10.86 -13.66 19.78
C PHE A 68 9.44 -13.81 20.36
N LEU A 69 8.41 -13.79 19.51
CA LEU A 69 7.01 -13.93 19.90
C LEU A 69 6.63 -15.37 20.25
N THR A 70 7.31 -16.38 19.69
CA THR A 70 6.95 -17.79 19.82
C THR A 70 7.74 -18.52 20.94
N GLN A 71 9.01 -18.17 21.14
CA GLN A 71 9.93 -18.92 22.01
C GLN A 71 10.20 -18.24 23.36
N ASN A 72 10.06 -16.91 23.46
CA ASN A 72 10.33 -16.19 24.70
C ASN A 72 9.05 -15.96 25.52
N GLN A 73 9.17 -16.00 26.84
CA GLN A 73 8.13 -15.45 27.72
C GLN A 73 8.04 -13.95 27.45
N LEU A 74 6.96 -13.53 26.80
CA LEU A 74 6.76 -12.13 26.43
C LEU A 74 6.60 -11.26 27.68
N ASP A 75 7.58 -10.38 27.91
CA ASP A 75 7.47 -9.31 28.89
C ASP A 75 6.52 -8.24 28.35
N LEU A 76 5.24 -8.36 28.69
CA LEU A 76 4.19 -7.43 28.25
C LEU A 76 4.46 -5.98 28.65
N ILE A 77 5.25 -5.74 29.70
CA ILE A 77 5.60 -4.39 30.16
C ILE A 77 6.54 -3.73 29.14
N LYS A 78 7.47 -4.50 28.58
CA LYS A 78 8.46 -4.00 27.60
C LYS A 78 8.07 -4.22 26.14
N LEU A 79 6.95 -4.89 25.89
CA LEU A 79 6.50 -5.24 24.54
C LEU A 79 6.33 -4.00 23.64
N SER A 80 5.87 -2.87 24.20
CA SER A 80 5.71 -1.63 23.44
C SER A 80 7.05 -1.03 23.00
N ASP A 81 8.07 -1.07 23.87
CA ASP A 81 9.40 -0.57 23.54
C ASP A 81 10.10 -1.51 22.54
N GLN A 82 9.96 -2.82 22.74
CA GLN A 82 10.44 -3.83 21.79
C GLN A 82 9.77 -3.71 20.42
N PHE A 83 8.48 -3.39 20.37
CA PHE A 83 7.77 -3.13 19.13
C PHE A 83 8.33 -1.94 18.37
N LYS A 84 8.66 -0.84 19.07
CA LYS A 84 9.29 0.33 18.45
C LYS A 84 10.66 -0.03 17.88
N ASP A 85 11.45 -0.80 18.61
CA ASP A 85 12.77 -1.24 18.15
C ASP A 85 12.67 -2.19 16.96
N HIS A 86 11.79 -3.20 17.01
CA HIS A 86 11.51 -4.10 15.89
C HIS A 86 11.07 -3.32 14.64
N SER A 87 10.16 -2.35 14.80
CA SER A 87 9.71 -1.49 13.70
C SER A 87 10.87 -0.66 13.13
N ARG A 88 11.74 -0.10 13.98
CA ARG A 88 12.92 0.66 13.54
C ARG A 88 13.91 -0.18 12.74
N TYR A 89 14.18 -1.41 13.17
CA TYR A 89 15.07 -2.30 12.43
C TYR A 89 14.48 -2.68 11.07
N LEU A 90 13.17 -2.89 11.01
CA LEU A 90 12.47 -3.15 9.76
C LEU A 90 12.52 -1.99 8.77
N ILE A 91 12.65 -0.73 9.19
CA ILE A 91 12.75 0.42 8.26
C ILE A 91 13.91 0.22 7.27
N LYS A 92 15.09 -0.13 7.77
CA LYS A 92 16.29 -0.30 6.93
C LYS A 92 16.17 -1.53 6.02
N ASP A 93 15.74 -2.64 6.59
CA ASP A 93 15.64 -3.92 5.88
C ASP A 93 14.52 -3.87 4.81
N LEU A 94 13.42 -3.18 5.11
CA LEU A 94 12.31 -2.93 4.19
C LEU A 94 12.72 -1.95 3.08
N SER A 95 13.41 -0.86 3.38
CA SER A 95 13.93 0.07 2.35
C SER A 95 14.84 -0.64 1.36
N HIS A 96 15.76 -1.47 1.86
CA HIS A 96 16.67 -2.21 1.01
C HIS A 96 15.96 -3.22 0.10
N MET A 97 14.92 -3.90 0.60
CA MET A 97 14.09 -4.76 -0.24
C MET A 97 13.34 -3.94 -1.30
N LEU A 98 12.73 -2.83 -0.91
CA LEU A 98 11.91 -1.99 -1.79
C LEU A 98 12.72 -1.24 -2.86
N GLU A 99 14.03 -1.07 -2.68
CA GLU A 99 14.93 -0.53 -3.71
C GLU A 99 15.33 -1.57 -4.76
N ASN A 100 15.34 -2.85 -4.39
CA ASN A 100 15.84 -3.95 -5.22
C ASN A 100 14.75 -4.80 -5.86
N VAL A 101 13.49 -4.61 -5.46
CA VAL A 101 12.37 -5.48 -5.85
C VAL A 101 11.28 -4.69 -6.54
N THR A 102 10.87 -5.14 -7.73
CA THR A 102 9.67 -4.67 -8.42
C THR A 102 8.45 -5.52 -8.05
N PRO A 103 7.22 -5.02 -8.21
CA PRO A 103 6.00 -5.79 -7.89
C PRO A 103 5.93 -7.14 -8.63
N SER A 104 6.36 -7.16 -9.89
CA SER A 104 6.44 -8.39 -10.69
C SER A 104 7.54 -9.34 -10.21
N ALA A 105 8.70 -8.85 -9.79
CA ALA A 105 9.75 -9.67 -9.19
C ALA A 105 9.34 -10.21 -7.82
N PHE A 106 8.56 -9.44 -7.05
CA PHE A 106 7.98 -9.87 -5.78
C PHE A 106 6.96 -10.99 -5.99
N GLN A 107 5.99 -10.81 -6.90
CA GLN A 107 5.03 -11.86 -7.25
C GLN A 107 5.73 -13.12 -7.77
N ASN A 108 6.72 -12.99 -8.66
CA ASN A 108 7.51 -14.14 -9.12
C ASN A 108 8.28 -14.83 -7.98
N SER A 109 8.70 -14.08 -6.96
CA SER A 109 9.37 -14.62 -5.77
C SER A 109 8.38 -15.35 -4.85
N LEU A 110 7.15 -14.85 -4.76
CA LEU A 110 6.04 -15.53 -4.06
C LEU A 110 5.57 -16.77 -4.82
N ASP A 111 5.53 -16.74 -6.14
CA ASP A 111 5.21 -17.92 -6.95
C ASP A 111 6.26 -19.03 -6.76
N LYS A 112 7.53 -18.67 -6.53
CA LYS A 112 8.58 -19.62 -6.14
C LYS A 112 8.41 -20.17 -4.72
N LEU A 113 7.70 -19.46 -3.83
CA LEU A 113 7.35 -19.93 -2.49
C LEU A 113 6.23 -20.98 -2.53
N TYR A 114 5.22 -20.78 -3.39
CA TYR A 114 4.05 -21.66 -3.48
C TYR A 114 4.16 -22.77 -4.52
N LYS A 115 5.03 -22.65 -5.53
CA LYS A 115 5.42 -23.77 -6.38
C LYS A 115 6.30 -24.72 -5.56
N LYS A 116 5.78 -25.93 -5.30
CA LYS A 116 6.57 -27.06 -4.81
C LYS A 116 7.90 -27.09 -5.57
N PRO A 117 9.04 -27.35 -4.89
CA PRO A 117 10.29 -27.54 -5.58
C PRO A 117 10.08 -28.68 -6.58
N GLU A 118 10.04 -28.36 -7.87
CA GLU A 118 10.35 -29.36 -8.87
C GLU A 118 11.71 -29.90 -8.46
N SER A 119 11.69 -31.18 -8.12
CA SER A 119 12.84 -32.04 -7.85
C SER A 119 14.09 -31.48 -8.49
N SER A 120 15.12 -31.30 -7.67
CA SER A 120 16.51 -31.21 -8.10
C SER A 120 16.77 -32.13 -9.30
N ILE A 121 16.68 -31.59 -10.51
CA ILE A 121 17.35 -32.20 -11.65
C ILE A 121 18.80 -31.82 -11.41
N GLU A 122 19.55 -32.74 -10.81
CA GLU A 122 20.99 -32.78 -10.95
C GLU A 122 21.28 -32.68 -12.46
N ILE A 123 21.68 -31.49 -12.92
CA ILE A 123 22.24 -31.37 -14.25
C ILE A 123 23.63 -32.03 -14.16
N LYS A 124 23.70 -33.35 -14.33
CA LYS A 124 24.92 -34.01 -14.78
C LYS A 124 25.16 -33.56 -16.22
N ILE A 125 25.85 -32.43 -16.37
CA ILE A 125 26.32 -31.95 -17.66
C ILE A 125 27.41 -32.92 -18.13
N ASP A 126 27.04 -33.89 -18.95
CA ASP A 126 27.98 -34.62 -19.79
C ASP A 126 28.21 -33.81 -21.07
N LEU A 127 29.36 -33.12 -21.14
CA LEU A 127 29.77 -32.21 -22.22
C LEU A 127 30.14 -32.92 -23.55
N SER A 128 29.76 -34.19 -23.73
CA SER A 128 30.25 -35.03 -24.83
C SER A 128 29.37 -35.06 -26.09
N LYS A 129 28.23 -34.36 -26.15
CA LYS A 129 27.32 -34.45 -27.32
C LYS A 129 26.79 -33.10 -27.79
N ARG A 130 27.62 -32.38 -28.55
CA ARG A 130 27.16 -31.37 -29.51
C ARG A 130 26.71 -32.06 -30.80
N LYS A 131 25.44 -31.87 -31.19
CA LYS A 131 25.03 -31.82 -32.61
C LYS A 131 24.01 -30.70 -32.81
N LYS A 132 24.28 -29.90 -33.84
CA LYS A 132 23.45 -28.82 -34.39
C LYS A 132 22.42 -29.41 -35.36
N GLU A 133 21.27 -28.75 -35.49
CA GLU A 133 20.49 -28.44 -36.71
C GLU A 133 19.04 -28.13 -36.28
N ASN A 134 18.57 -26.88 -36.41
CA ASN A 134 17.88 -26.29 -37.57
C ASN A 134 16.53 -26.96 -37.88
N GLU A 135 15.41 -26.27 -37.60
CA GLU A 135 14.37 -25.88 -38.57
C GLU A 135 13.11 -25.25 -37.89
N PRO A 136 12.21 -24.56 -38.63
CA PRO A 136 11.75 -23.21 -38.31
C PRO A 136 10.33 -23.10 -37.73
N PHE A 137 10.05 -21.92 -37.15
CA PHE A 137 8.73 -21.44 -36.78
C PHE A 137 7.84 -21.18 -38.01
N MET A 138 6.65 -21.78 -38.03
CA MET A 138 5.52 -21.38 -38.89
C MET A 138 4.37 -20.91 -38.00
N ASN A 139 3.89 -19.69 -38.30
CA ASN A 139 2.74 -19.04 -37.68
C ASN A 139 1.42 -19.76 -38.02
N HIS A 140 0.45 -19.73 -37.11
CA HIS A 140 -0.94 -19.46 -37.51
C HIS A 140 -1.76 -18.83 -36.37
N GLU A 141 -2.34 -17.68 -36.70
CA GLU A 141 -3.28 -16.90 -35.93
C GLU A 141 -4.70 -17.52 -35.87
N GLN A 142 -5.35 -17.25 -34.74
CA GLN A 142 -6.76 -16.89 -34.54
C GLN A 142 -7.88 -17.95 -34.49
N ASN A 143 -8.55 -17.88 -33.33
CA ASN A 143 -9.99 -17.94 -33.08
C ASN A 143 -10.72 -19.28 -33.27
N THR A 144 -11.27 -19.80 -32.16
CA THR A 144 -12.71 -20.05 -32.04
C THR A 144 -13.11 -20.25 -30.57
N LEU A 145 -14.06 -19.42 -30.13
CA LEU A 145 -14.86 -19.56 -28.92
C LEU A 145 -15.45 -20.97 -28.76
N LYS A 146 -15.41 -21.50 -27.53
CA LYS A 146 -16.45 -22.29 -26.84
C LYS A 146 -15.96 -22.56 -25.41
N GLU A 147 -16.48 -21.84 -24.43
CA GLU A 147 -17.61 -22.25 -23.57
C GLU A 147 -17.14 -22.91 -22.27
N LYS A 148 -17.69 -22.38 -21.17
CA LYS A 148 -17.81 -23.00 -19.84
C LYS A 148 -16.53 -23.21 -19.04
N LEU A 149 -16.25 -22.21 -18.20
CA LEU A 149 -15.92 -22.39 -16.78
C LEU A 149 -16.15 -21.05 -16.07
N VAL A 150 -17.43 -20.65 -16.02
CA VAL A 150 -17.92 -19.67 -15.03
C VAL A 150 -18.54 -20.52 -13.95
N LEU A 151 -17.78 -20.80 -12.90
CA LEU A 151 -18.22 -21.24 -11.58
C LEU A 151 -17.00 -21.34 -10.67
N ASP A 152 -16.79 -20.27 -9.91
CA ASP A 152 -16.28 -20.22 -8.55
C ASP A 152 -15.08 -21.12 -8.21
N GLU A 153 -13.89 -20.62 -8.54
CA GLU A 153 -12.78 -20.71 -7.61
C GLU A 153 -12.38 -19.28 -7.22
N VAL A 154 -12.38 -19.04 -5.91
CA VAL A 154 -12.21 -17.76 -5.22
C VAL A 154 -10.88 -17.13 -5.62
N SER A 155 -10.87 -16.30 -6.66
CA SER A 155 -9.67 -15.62 -7.14
C SER A 155 -9.84 -14.10 -7.07
N ASP A 156 -8.89 -13.47 -6.39
CA ASP A 156 -8.34 -12.15 -6.72
C ASP A 156 -9.20 -10.88 -6.54
N GLU A 157 -10.15 -10.83 -5.61
CA GLU A 157 -10.72 -9.52 -5.23
C GLU A 157 -9.68 -8.61 -4.57
N ASP A 158 -8.75 -9.16 -3.79
CA ASP A 158 -7.69 -8.38 -3.15
C ASP A 158 -6.64 -7.90 -4.17
N ASP A 159 -6.20 -8.74 -5.11
CA ASP A 159 -5.07 -8.42 -5.98
C ASP A 159 -5.43 -7.43 -7.11
N ILE A 160 -6.70 -7.40 -7.56
CA ILE A 160 -7.21 -6.39 -8.51
C ILE A 160 -7.40 -5.02 -7.81
N PHE A 161 -7.60 -5.02 -6.49
CA PHE A 161 -7.81 -3.80 -5.69
C PHE A 161 -6.56 -2.92 -5.62
N PHE A 162 -5.37 -3.53 -5.65
CA PHE A 162 -4.10 -2.81 -5.48
C PHE A 162 -3.57 -2.17 -6.77
N GLN A 163 -3.70 -2.83 -7.93
CA GLN A 163 -3.20 -2.30 -9.20
C GLN A 163 -3.86 -0.97 -9.62
N ASN A 164 -5.05 -0.68 -9.10
CA ASN A 164 -5.79 0.55 -9.39
C ASN A 164 -5.74 1.60 -8.27
N TYR A 165 -5.03 1.33 -7.16
CA TYR A 165 -5.05 2.21 -5.99
C TYR A 165 -4.52 3.61 -6.30
N GLU A 166 -3.35 3.74 -6.93
CA GLU A 166 -2.79 5.05 -7.31
C GLU A 166 -3.73 5.83 -8.22
N ALA A 167 -4.27 5.16 -9.25
CA ALA A 167 -5.19 5.79 -10.18
C ALA A 167 -6.46 6.26 -9.46
N ALA A 168 -7.01 5.46 -8.55
CA ALA A 168 -8.19 5.79 -7.75
C ALA A 168 -7.95 6.99 -6.82
N ILE A 169 -6.80 7.03 -6.14
CA ILE A 169 -6.42 8.13 -5.24
C ILE A 169 -6.13 9.43 -6.01
N LEU A 170 -5.46 9.36 -7.16
CA LEU A 170 -5.06 10.54 -7.92
C LEU A 170 -6.18 11.11 -8.80
N LYS A 171 -7.13 10.27 -9.25
CA LYS A 171 -8.24 10.67 -10.13
C LYS A 171 -9.02 11.90 -9.64
N PRO A 172 -9.44 12.01 -8.37
CA PRO A 172 -10.21 13.16 -7.90
C PRO A 172 -9.41 14.45 -7.74
N ILE A 173 -8.07 14.40 -7.68
CA ILE A 173 -7.26 15.55 -7.26
C ILE A 173 -7.38 16.74 -8.22
N LYS A 174 -7.21 16.50 -9.53
CA LYS A 174 -7.29 17.56 -10.54
C LYS A 174 -8.71 18.16 -10.61
N PRO A 175 -9.78 17.36 -10.74
CA PRO A 175 -11.15 17.88 -10.71
C PRO A 175 -11.48 18.65 -9.43
N LEU A 176 -10.98 18.20 -8.27
CA LEU A 176 -11.22 18.90 -7.01
C LEU A 176 -10.47 20.24 -6.95
N ASP A 177 -9.23 20.34 -7.45
CA ASP A 177 -8.55 21.65 -7.52
C ASP A 177 -9.29 22.64 -8.43
N SER A 178 -9.90 22.15 -9.52
CA SER A 178 -10.79 22.98 -10.35
C SER A 178 -12.02 23.45 -9.56
N LEU A 179 -12.70 22.54 -8.84
CA LEU A 179 -13.82 22.92 -7.98
C LEU A 179 -13.40 23.97 -6.92
N LEU A 180 -12.23 23.82 -6.31
CA LEU A 180 -11.70 24.80 -5.35
C LEU A 180 -11.45 26.18 -5.99
N LYS A 181 -11.08 26.24 -7.27
CA LYS A 181 -10.97 27.50 -8.02
C LYS A 181 -12.35 28.13 -8.23
N ASP A 182 -13.37 27.35 -8.55
CA ASP A 182 -14.72 27.87 -8.76
C ASP A 182 -15.34 28.35 -7.43
N ILE A 183 -15.13 27.59 -6.34
CA ILE A 183 -15.47 28.00 -4.98
C ILE A 183 -14.80 29.34 -4.62
N SER A 184 -13.53 29.56 -5.02
CA SER A 184 -12.83 30.83 -4.77
C SER A 184 -13.44 32.04 -5.51
N LYS A 185 -14.23 31.80 -6.56
CA LYS A 185 -14.98 32.82 -7.30
C LYS A 185 -16.42 33.00 -6.78
N ASN A 186 -16.76 32.42 -5.63
CA ASN A 186 -18.11 32.33 -5.07
C ASN A 186 -19.10 31.48 -5.89
N GLU A 187 -18.63 30.61 -6.78
CA GLU A 187 -19.47 29.66 -7.52
C GLU A 187 -19.60 28.36 -6.72
N LEU A 188 -20.59 28.30 -5.81
CA LEU A 188 -20.81 27.14 -4.94
C LEU A 188 -21.79 26.13 -5.56
N ASN A 189 -21.25 25.01 -6.04
CA ASN A 189 -22.05 23.85 -6.44
C ASN A 189 -22.09 22.79 -5.32
N PHE A 190 -23.16 22.81 -4.52
CA PHE A 190 -23.31 21.93 -3.36
C PHE A 190 -23.40 20.43 -3.70
N GLU A 191 -23.92 20.07 -4.88
CA GLU A 191 -23.99 18.67 -5.33
C GLU A 191 -22.59 18.14 -5.66
N GLN A 192 -21.80 18.91 -6.40
CA GLN A 192 -20.40 18.56 -6.69
C GLN A 192 -19.56 18.47 -5.43
N ILE A 193 -19.73 19.42 -4.49
CA ILE A 193 -19.04 19.39 -3.19
C ILE A 193 -19.35 18.08 -2.43
N GLN A 194 -20.61 17.64 -2.42
CA GLN A 194 -20.98 16.37 -1.77
C GLN A 194 -20.36 15.16 -2.48
N LEU A 195 -20.35 15.14 -3.82
CA LEU A 195 -19.76 14.04 -4.59
C LEU A 195 -18.26 13.90 -4.27
N PHE A 196 -17.52 15.01 -4.23
CA PHE A 196 -16.09 14.96 -3.85
C PHE A 196 -15.89 14.65 -2.37
N ALA A 197 -16.78 15.09 -1.48
CA ALA A 197 -16.70 14.72 -0.06
C ALA A 197 -16.81 13.20 0.14
N ASN A 198 -17.77 12.56 -0.53
CA ASN A 198 -17.95 11.11 -0.49
C ASN A 198 -16.75 10.39 -1.09
N MET A 199 -16.32 10.80 -2.29
CA MET A 199 -15.18 10.18 -2.98
C MET A 199 -13.89 10.27 -2.16
N MET A 200 -13.65 11.40 -1.50
CA MET A 200 -12.50 11.56 -0.60
C MET A 200 -12.64 10.71 0.65
N ASN A 201 -13.84 10.55 1.20
CA ASN A 201 -14.05 9.65 2.34
C ASN A 201 -13.81 8.18 1.96
N ASP A 202 -14.28 7.74 0.79
CA ASP A 202 -14.04 6.39 0.29
C ASP A 202 -12.55 6.12 0.10
N ASN A 203 -11.83 7.10 -0.48
CA ASN A 203 -10.38 7.06 -0.61
C ASN A 203 -9.65 7.06 0.74
N ALA A 204 -10.17 7.75 1.77
CA ALA A 204 -9.61 7.72 3.11
C ALA A 204 -9.73 6.31 3.73
N ILE A 205 -10.90 5.68 3.61
CA ILE A 205 -11.16 4.32 4.07
C ILE A 205 -10.26 3.33 3.33
N LEU A 206 -10.15 3.49 2.01
CA LEU A 206 -9.28 2.70 1.16
C LEU A 206 -7.81 2.77 1.63
N SER A 207 -7.26 3.98 1.76
CA SER A 207 -5.90 4.19 2.25
C SER A 207 -5.68 3.64 3.65
N SER A 208 -6.67 3.75 4.54
CA SER A 208 -6.61 3.23 5.90
C SER A 208 -6.59 1.70 5.94
N LYS A 209 -7.41 1.03 5.13
CA LYS A 209 -7.41 -0.44 5.00
C LYS A 209 -6.05 -0.97 4.53
N ILE A 210 -5.41 -0.24 3.64
CA ILE A 210 -4.09 -0.60 3.11
C ILE A 210 -2.97 -0.21 4.10
N GLY A 211 -3.24 0.65 5.08
CA GLY A 211 -2.31 1.05 6.15
C GLY A 211 -1.50 2.32 5.84
N PHE A 212 -1.89 3.12 4.85
CA PHE A 212 -1.28 4.43 4.56
C PHE A 212 -1.94 5.53 5.37
N GLU A 213 -1.51 5.69 6.62
CA GLU A 213 -2.13 6.62 7.57
C GLU A 213 -2.06 8.08 7.12
N ILE A 214 -0.92 8.51 6.57
CA ILE A 214 -0.75 9.90 6.10
C ILE A 214 -1.75 10.19 4.98
N ILE A 215 -1.84 9.32 3.97
CA ILE A 215 -2.75 9.49 2.82
C ILE A 215 -4.20 9.42 3.29
N ALA A 216 -4.53 8.46 4.17
CA ALA A 216 -5.86 8.33 4.74
C ALA A 216 -6.29 9.59 5.48
N ASN A 217 -5.42 10.15 6.32
CA ASN A 217 -5.69 11.36 7.07
C ASN A 217 -5.91 12.57 6.14
N MET A 218 -5.07 12.75 5.12
CA MET A 218 -5.24 13.86 4.17
C MET A 218 -6.59 13.79 3.45
N HIS A 219 -6.98 12.60 2.96
CA HIS A 219 -8.30 12.42 2.34
C HIS A 219 -9.45 12.67 3.32
N TYR A 220 -9.33 12.19 4.56
CA TYR A 220 -10.32 12.40 5.60
C TYR A 220 -10.52 13.88 5.94
N VAL A 221 -9.42 14.64 6.09
CA VAL A 221 -9.44 16.09 6.33
C VAL A 221 -10.14 16.82 5.19
N ILE A 222 -9.86 16.46 3.93
CA ILE A 222 -10.54 17.04 2.77
C ILE A 222 -12.03 16.71 2.79
N ALA A 223 -12.41 15.43 2.98
CA ALA A 223 -13.80 15.00 3.03
C ALA A 223 -14.59 15.79 4.08
N LYS A 224 -14.03 15.88 5.29
CA LYS A 224 -14.60 16.64 6.41
C LYS A 224 -14.75 18.13 6.08
N ALA A 225 -13.72 18.74 5.49
CA ALA A 225 -13.77 20.15 5.10
C ALA A 225 -14.90 20.41 4.08
N LEU A 226 -15.03 19.57 3.06
CA LEU A 226 -16.08 19.68 2.04
C LEU A 226 -17.47 19.48 2.63
N THR A 227 -17.65 18.53 3.55
CA THR A 227 -18.92 18.34 4.28
C THR A 227 -19.28 19.57 5.12
N LEU A 228 -18.31 20.19 5.79
CA LEU A 228 -18.54 21.41 6.58
C LEU A 228 -18.85 22.64 5.71
N ILE A 229 -18.21 22.75 4.53
CA ILE A 229 -18.54 23.78 3.54
C ILE A 229 -19.98 23.59 3.05
N LYS A 230 -20.37 22.35 2.71
CA LYS A 230 -21.72 22.05 2.26
C LYS A 230 -22.77 22.41 3.30
N THR A 231 -22.55 22.01 4.54
CA THR A 231 -23.47 22.29 5.66
C THR A 231 -23.38 23.73 6.16
N ARG A 232 -22.55 24.58 5.53
CA ARG A 232 -22.32 26.00 5.87
C ARG A 232 -21.71 26.25 7.25
N HIS A 233 -21.18 25.21 7.90
CA HIS A 233 -20.43 25.34 9.15
C HIS A 233 -19.00 25.85 8.94
N LEU A 234 -18.50 25.79 7.70
CA LEU A 234 -17.19 26.32 7.31
C LEU A 234 -17.35 27.24 6.10
N MET A 235 -16.93 28.49 6.23
CA MET A 235 -16.87 29.41 5.09
C MET A 235 -15.63 29.10 4.25
N PRO A 236 -15.75 28.90 2.93
CA PRO A 236 -14.62 28.57 2.06
C PRO A 236 -13.79 29.81 1.72
N GLY A 237 -13.21 30.45 2.73
CA GLY A 237 -12.27 31.56 2.54
C GLY A 237 -10.96 31.11 1.91
N LYS A 238 -10.14 32.08 1.49
CA LYS A 238 -8.82 31.82 0.88
C LYS A 238 -7.97 30.87 1.73
N GLU A 239 -7.95 31.03 3.04
CA GLU A 239 -7.18 30.19 3.96
C GLU A 239 -7.65 28.72 3.98
N VAL A 240 -8.96 28.50 4.01
CA VAL A 240 -9.58 27.16 3.96
C VAL A 240 -9.24 26.48 2.63
N ILE A 241 -9.39 27.19 1.52
CA ILE A 241 -9.08 26.67 0.18
C ILE A 241 -7.60 26.28 0.08
N GLU A 242 -6.70 27.15 0.55
CA GLU A 242 -5.26 26.86 0.54
C GLU A 242 -4.86 25.72 1.48
N SER A 243 -5.63 25.47 2.54
CA SER A 243 -5.41 24.33 3.44
C SER A 243 -5.88 23.01 2.83
N ILE A 244 -7.02 23.02 2.12
CA ILE A 244 -7.45 21.87 1.32
C ILE A 244 -6.43 21.59 0.20
N ARG A 245 -5.91 22.63 -0.47
CA ARG A 245 -4.84 22.48 -1.48
C ARG A 245 -3.55 21.90 -0.88
N ALA A 246 -3.17 22.29 0.33
CA ALA A 246 -2.02 21.70 1.01
C ALA A 246 -2.21 20.18 1.19
N CYS A 247 -3.40 19.74 1.59
CA CYS A 247 -3.72 18.31 1.68
C CYS A 247 -3.58 17.61 0.31
N LEU A 248 -4.06 18.22 -0.78
CA LEU A 248 -3.91 17.68 -2.14
C LEU A 248 -2.44 17.59 -2.57
N ILE A 249 -1.62 18.59 -2.24
CA ILE A 249 -0.18 18.59 -2.54
C ILE A 249 0.51 17.44 -1.80
N VAL A 250 0.20 17.23 -0.52
CA VAL A 250 0.74 16.12 0.28
C VAL A 250 0.37 14.79 -0.37
N ILE A 251 -0.90 14.57 -0.73
CA ILE A 251 -1.34 13.33 -1.40
C ILE A 251 -0.53 13.09 -2.68
N VAL A 252 -0.44 14.09 -3.57
CA VAL A 252 0.29 13.95 -4.84
C VAL A 252 1.77 13.69 -4.60
N ALA A 253 2.39 14.39 -3.67
CA ALA A 253 3.83 14.30 -3.42
C ALA A 253 4.23 12.97 -2.75
N VAL A 254 3.36 12.43 -1.89
CA VAL A 254 3.55 11.11 -1.28
C VAL A 254 3.33 10.03 -2.32
N VAL A 255 2.21 10.04 -3.04
CA VAL A 255 1.87 8.99 -4.03
C VAL A 255 2.85 8.95 -5.20
N LYS A 256 3.27 10.11 -5.72
CA LYS A 256 4.18 10.19 -6.88
C LYS A 256 5.66 10.08 -6.53
N GLY A 257 6.02 9.87 -5.26
CA GLY A 257 7.42 9.74 -4.82
C GLY A 257 8.30 10.94 -5.21
N LYS A 258 7.72 12.13 -5.33
CA LYS A 258 8.37 13.32 -5.89
C LYS A 258 9.28 13.95 -4.85
N GLU A 259 10.58 14.18 -5.08
CA GLU A 259 11.52 14.81 -4.13
C GLU A 259 11.22 16.30 -3.84
N VAL A 260 10.05 16.57 -3.29
CA VAL A 260 9.62 17.89 -2.84
C VAL A 260 9.55 17.83 -1.31
N ASP A 261 10.09 18.85 -0.66
CA ASP A 261 9.88 19.08 0.77
C ASP A 261 8.40 19.41 1.01
N ILE A 262 7.71 18.51 1.71
CA ILE A 262 6.29 18.62 2.01
C ILE A 262 6.02 19.08 3.44
N THR A 263 7.05 19.35 4.25
CA THR A 263 6.92 19.59 5.70
C THR A 263 5.96 20.73 5.99
N ASN A 264 6.08 21.84 5.26
CA ASN A 264 5.20 23.01 5.42
C ASN A 264 3.74 22.70 5.06
N TYR A 265 3.51 21.86 4.05
CA TYR A 265 2.16 21.49 3.63
C TYR A 265 1.54 20.49 4.59
N LEU A 266 2.34 19.59 5.14
CA LEU A 266 1.92 18.59 6.12
C LEU A 266 1.53 19.26 7.44
N ASN A 267 2.37 20.16 7.96
CA ASN A 267 2.06 20.94 9.17
C ASN A 267 0.76 21.74 8.99
N LYS A 268 0.60 22.42 7.84
CA LYS A 268 -0.62 23.17 7.54
C LYS A 268 -1.86 22.28 7.45
N ALA A 269 -1.73 21.09 6.87
CA ALA A 269 -2.82 20.13 6.78
C ALA A 269 -3.22 19.56 8.16
N GLU A 270 -2.26 19.31 9.03
CA GLU A 270 -2.50 18.85 10.41
C GLU A 270 -3.16 19.94 11.26
N GLU A 271 -2.65 21.18 11.23
CA GLU A 271 -3.27 22.32 11.91
C GLU A 271 -4.71 22.53 11.44
N PHE A 272 -4.94 22.42 10.13
CA PHE A 272 -6.27 22.50 9.55
C PHE A 272 -7.17 21.36 10.02
N GLY A 273 -6.70 20.11 10.01
CA GLY A 273 -7.45 18.96 10.52
C GLY A 273 -7.86 19.12 11.99
N ASN A 274 -6.95 19.63 12.82
CA ASN A 274 -7.21 19.97 14.22
C ASN A 274 -8.29 21.06 14.32
N HIS A 275 -8.19 22.13 13.54
CA HIS A 275 -9.21 23.17 13.51
C HIS A 275 -10.60 22.62 13.14
N LEU A 276 -10.70 21.79 12.10
CA LEU A 276 -11.97 21.16 11.70
C LEU A 276 -12.57 20.24 12.80
N SER A 277 -11.74 19.66 13.66
CA SER A 277 -12.20 18.83 14.79
C SER A 277 -12.94 19.63 15.87
N THR A 278 -12.64 20.92 15.99
CA THR A 278 -13.26 21.81 16.99
C THR A 278 -14.64 22.32 16.57
N ILE A 279 -14.97 22.25 15.27
CA ILE A 279 -16.25 22.70 14.73
C ILE A 279 -17.33 21.67 15.09
N LYS A 280 -18.14 21.98 16.10
CA LYS A 280 -19.29 21.15 16.48
C LYS A 280 -20.42 21.34 15.49
N VAL A 281 -20.76 20.27 14.75
CA VAL A 281 -22.02 20.18 14.01
C VAL A 281 -23.11 19.97 15.06
N ARG A 282 -24.03 20.92 15.23
CA ARG A 282 -25.26 20.64 16.00
C ARG A 282 -26.12 19.74 15.13
N GLU A 283 -26.45 18.56 15.64
CA GLU A 283 -27.50 17.68 15.08
C GLU A 283 -28.84 18.41 15.02
#